data_AF-A0A9Q8P5V2-F1
#
_entry.id   AF-A0A9Q8P5V2-F1
#
_cell.length_a   1.000
_cell.length_b   1.000
_cell.length_c   1.000
_cell.angle_alpha   90.00
_cell.angle_beta   90.00
_cell.angle_gamma   90.00
#
_symmetry.space_group_name_H-M   'P 1'
#
loop_
_entity.id
_entity.type
_entity.pdbx_description
1 polymer ?
#
loop_
_entity_poly.entity_id
_entity_poly.type
_entity_poly.pdbx_seq_one_letter_code
_entity_poly.pdbx_strand_id
1 'polypeptide(L)'
;MVFSLSLGALAALVGAATAQVVNPTIAQINGNKFLSPLNGQNVTGVRGLVTAKGPNGFFLRSQSPDRDASTSESIYVFGRTVLDNVTVGNVITLNGRVTEYRPTTAAGSNYLFLTEIDRPSNITTISTGNPVVPIVIGQRGLNPPTEQYSVLDNGDVFAVPNNQSRVSVRNPTLDPRLYGLDFWESLTGELVTVRRPRAVARPNSFGDTWVVGDWSTTGDNSRGGLTLRDRDANPEAILIGSPLDGTSNPNVTTKLGDSLEEITGVVFQDFGFYRILPTTAIKVTRSKSPALPPATRLRSNGRCSGITVGQYNIENYYSGSPADQISSIGDHIANFLRSPDLIMVQEVQDDNGPTNDAIVDANVSLSTLRDSITAAGSAVNYSFVDIDPVDDQDGGQPGGNIRTAYLYNPNVIQLRKPNPGSPTDANEVLPGPSLKFNPGRIDPANAAWGSSRKPLAAQWETKDGQHTFFTINVHWTSKGGSTSLHGDPRPPVNQGVDTREQQANITGSFVKQILNLDRNAAVVLGGDYNEFQYVQPLKTLAAVSGLRSFDDVAGIRDVEQYTYLFDMNSQELDHFYVSPRLNRARADYEHIHVNTWVTTDEQASDHDPSVARFNFCK
;
A
#
# COMPACT_ATOMS: atom_id res chain seq x y z
N MET A 1 -86.28 13.15 -2.18
CA MET A 1 -85.79 11.75 -2.29
C MET A 1 -84.32 11.85 -2.71
N VAL A 2 -83.31 11.46 -1.92
CA VAL A 2 -82.98 10.07 -1.49
C VAL A 2 -82.54 9.27 -2.72
N PHE A 3 -81.34 8.67 -2.89
CA PHE A 3 -80.11 8.43 -2.08
C PHE A 3 -78.87 8.61 -3.03
N SER A 4 -77.57 8.58 -2.68
CA SER A 4 -76.76 8.48 -1.43
C SER A 4 -75.30 8.91 -1.71
N LEU A 5 -74.41 8.91 -0.71
CA LEU A 5 -72.94 8.76 -0.90
C LEU A 5 -72.52 7.29 -0.78
N SER A 6 -71.44 6.90 -1.48
CA SER A 6 -70.61 5.77 -1.08
C SER A 6 -69.13 6.02 -1.40
N LEU A 7 -68.33 6.25 -0.36
CA LEU A 7 -66.86 6.26 -0.43
C LEU A 7 -66.35 4.86 -0.82
N GLY A 8 -65.39 4.80 -1.74
CA GLY A 8 -64.69 3.58 -2.14
C GLY A 8 -63.17 3.75 -2.07
N ALA A 9 -62.63 3.94 -0.86
CA ALA A 9 -61.19 4.01 -0.65
C ALA A 9 -60.59 2.59 -0.65
N LEU A 10 -59.97 2.18 -1.76
CA LEU A 10 -59.22 0.93 -1.82
C LEU A 10 -57.79 1.15 -1.32
N ALA A 11 -57.62 1.13 0.00
CA ALA A 11 -56.30 1.14 0.62
C ALA A 11 -55.63 -0.23 0.40
N ALA A 12 -54.70 -0.30 -0.55
CA ALA A 12 -53.84 -1.46 -0.75
C ALA A 12 -52.77 -1.53 0.38
N LEU A 13 -53.20 -2.02 1.55
CA LEU A 13 -52.32 -2.42 2.64
C LEU A 13 -51.54 -3.68 2.23
N VAL A 14 -50.45 -3.48 1.47
CA VAL A 14 -49.39 -4.49 1.36
C VAL A 14 -48.59 -4.46 2.66
N GLY A 15 -49.17 -5.05 3.69
CA GLY A 15 -48.44 -5.40 4.90
C GLY A 15 -47.43 -6.49 4.54
N ALA A 16 -46.19 -6.09 4.29
CA ALA A 16 -45.07 -7.02 4.24
C ALA A 16 -44.89 -7.58 5.66
N ALA A 17 -45.56 -8.71 5.93
CA ALA A 17 -45.30 -9.49 7.12
C ALA A 17 -43.83 -9.93 7.06
N THR A 18 -42.99 -9.34 7.91
CA THR A 18 -41.60 -9.76 8.07
C THR A 18 -41.62 -11.20 8.60
N ALA A 19 -41.37 -12.16 7.72
CA ALA A 19 -41.38 -13.56 8.07
C ALA A 19 -40.38 -13.80 9.20
N GLN A 20 -40.87 -14.26 10.35
CA GLN A 20 -40.04 -14.65 11.47
C GLN A 20 -39.48 -16.04 11.20
N VAL A 21 -38.16 -16.17 11.11
CA VAL A 21 -37.51 -17.46 10.92
C VAL A 21 -37.31 -18.12 12.30
N VAL A 22 -37.69 -19.39 12.40
CA VAL A 22 -37.69 -20.14 13.66
C VAL A 22 -36.63 -21.23 13.60
N ASN A 23 -35.73 -21.24 14.57
CA ASN A 23 -34.56 -22.13 14.70
C ASN A 23 -33.66 -22.22 13.45
N PRO A 24 -33.28 -21.11 12.77
CA PRO A 24 -32.27 -21.19 11.72
C PRO A 24 -30.92 -21.58 12.32
N THR A 25 -30.14 -22.36 11.58
CA THR A 25 -28.72 -22.60 11.89
C THR A 25 -27.89 -21.35 11.60
N ILE A 26 -26.70 -21.26 12.19
CA ILE A 26 -25.80 -20.11 11.95
C ILE A 26 -25.35 -20.08 10.47
N ALA A 27 -25.01 -21.24 9.88
CA ALA A 27 -24.73 -21.36 8.44
C ALA A 27 -25.91 -20.89 7.55
N GLN A 28 -27.17 -21.12 7.94
CA GLN A 28 -28.34 -20.58 7.22
C GLN A 28 -28.52 -19.07 7.39
N ILE A 29 -28.04 -18.48 8.50
CA ILE A 29 -28.05 -17.03 8.69
C ILE A 29 -26.98 -16.39 7.82
N ASN A 30 -25.75 -16.89 7.82
CA ASN A 30 -24.67 -16.34 7.00
C ASN A 30 -24.92 -16.60 5.51
N GLY A 31 -25.28 -17.84 5.15
CA GLY A 31 -25.37 -18.28 3.76
C GLY A 31 -24.00 -18.42 3.09
N ASN A 32 -24.00 -18.79 1.81
CA ASN A 32 -22.78 -19.05 1.04
C ASN A 32 -22.34 -17.84 0.18
N LYS A 33 -22.53 -16.63 0.70
CA LYS A 33 -22.37 -15.36 0.00
C LYS A 33 -21.96 -14.25 0.96
N PHE A 34 -21.45 -13.14 0.43
CA PHE A 34 -21.09 -11.93 1.19
C PHE A 34 -22.27 -11.16 1.83
N LEU A 35 -23.52 -11.54 1.53
CA LEU A 35 -24.70 -10.98 2.20
C LEU A 35 -25.66 -12.11 2.55
N SER A 36 -26.16 -12.06 3.78
CA SER A 36 -27.11 -12.99 4.35
C SER A 36 -28.39 -13.13 3.52
N PRO A 37 -28.89 -14.36 3.27
CA PRO A 37 -30.23 -14.57 2.72
C PRO A 37 -31.35 -14.15 3.70
N LEU A 38 -31.01 -13.90 4.97
CA LEU A 38 -31.94 -13.50 6.04
C LEU A 38 -31.80 -12.02 6.43
N ASN A 39 -30.99 -11.21 5.73
CA ASN A 39 -30.83 -9.78 6.02
C ASN A 39 -32.19 -9.06 6.18
N GLY A 40 -32.35 -8.33 7.29
CA GLY A 40 -33.56 -7.61 7.68
C GLY A 40 -34.64 -8.46 8.35
N GLN A 41 -34.49 -9.80 8.39
CA GLN A 41 -35.48 -10.72 8.97
C GLN A 41 -35.25 -10.91 10.48
N ASN A 42 -36.35 -11.12 11.21
CA ASN A 42 -36.29 -11.50 12.62
C ASN A 42 -36.04 -13.02 12.73
N VAL A 43 -35.06 -13.40 13.54
CA VAL A 43 -34.70 -14.79 13.81
C VAL A 43 -34.99 -15.13 15.27
N THR A 44 -35.47 -16.35 15.52
CA THR A 44 -35.82 -16.81 16.86
C THR A 44 -35.31 -18.22 17.10
N GLY A 45 -34.86 -18.52 18.31
CA GLY A 45 -34.28 -19.83 18.64
C GLY A 45 -32.89 -20.09 18.02
N VAL A 46 -32.13 -19.03 17.70
CA VAL A 46 -30.75 -19.17 17.20
C VAL A 46 -29.89 -19.72 18.33
N ARG A 47 -29.30 -20.91 18.13
CA ARG A 47 -28.54 -21.63 19.14
C ARG A 47 -27.06 -21.73 18.78
N GLY A 48 -26.19 -21.42 19.73
CA GLY A 48 -24.74 -21.53 19.55
C GLY A 48 -23.95 -21.59 20.86
N LEU A 49 -22.69 -22.02 20.75
CA LEU A 49 -21.66 -21.93 21.79
C LEU A 49 -21.05 -20.53 21.77
N VAL A 50 -21.01 -19.85 22.92
CA VAL A 50 -20.32 -18.57 23.08
C VAL A 50 -18.80 -18.81 23.04
N THR A 51 -18.14 -18.39 21.98
CA THR A 51 -16.70 -18.59 21.77
C THR A 51 -15.85 -17.44 22.31
N ALA A 52 -16.34 -16.20 22.21
CA ALA A 52 -15.64 -15.01 22.68
C ALA A 52 -16.62 -13.86 22.99
N LYS A 53 -16.13 -12.83 23.67
CA LYS A 53 -16.83 -11.56 23.95
C LYS A 53 -15.90 -10.41 23.56
N GLY A 54 -16.46 -9.36 22.97
CA GLY A 54 -15.80 -8.06 22.77
C GLY A 54 -16.52 -6.94 23.53
N PRO A 55 -16.10 -5.69 23.37
CA PRO A 55 -16.66 -4.55 24.13
C PRO A 55 -18.12 -4.22 23.80
N ASN A 56 -18.61 -4.61 22.60
CA ASN A 56 -19.93 -4.24 22.09
C ASN A 56 -20.85 -5.43 21.76
N GLY A 57 -20.36 -6.67 21.88
CA GLY A 57 -21.06 -7.86 21.42
C GLY A 57 -20.28 -9.13 21.69
N PHE A 58 -20.80 -10.27 21.25
CA PHE A 58 -20.21 -11.58 21.50
C PHE A 58 -20.37 -12.49 20.27
N PHE A 59 -19.62 -13.59 20.27
CA PHE A 59 -19.53 -14.50 19.12
C PHE A 59 -20.16 -15.85 19.46
N LEU A 60 -21.00 -16.35 18.56
CA LEU A 60 -21.62 -17.67 18.65
C LEU A 60 -21.10 -18.57 17.55
N ARG A 61 -20.73 -19.80 17.89
CA ARG A 61 -20.44 -20.89 16.94
C ARG A 61 -21.54 -21.95 16.99
N SER A 62 -21.88 -22.52 15.84
CA SER A 62 -22.75 -23.70 15.73
C SER A 62 -22.19 -24.89 16.52
N GLN A 63 -23.09 -25.65 17.17
CA GLN A 63 -22.74 -26.95 17.77
C GLN A 63 -22.87 -28.12 16.77
N SER A 64 -23.45 -27.87 15.61
CA SER A 64 -23.71 -28.86 14.57
C SER A 64 -23.34 -28.22 13.24
N PRO A 65 -22.03 -27.98 13.01
CA PRO A 65 -21.58 -27.40 11.76
C PRO A 65 -21.93 -28.32 10.60
N ASP A 66 -22.19 -27.72 9.44
CA ASP A 66 -22.42 -28.45 8.21
C ASP A 66 -21.10 -28.90 7.56
N ARG A 67 -21.03 -28.93 6.23
CA ARG A 67 -19.86 -29.39 5.46
C ARG A 67 -19.55 -28.50 4.27
N ASP A 68 -20.22 -27.36 4.15
CA ASP A 68 -19.97 -26.38 3.12
C ASP A 68 -18.86 -25.44 3.60
N ALA A 69 -17.75 -25.44 2.87
CA ALA A 69 -16.64 -24.53 3.19
C ALA A 69 -17.00 -23.06 2.93
N SER A 70 -18.06 -22.79 2.15
CA SER A 70 -18.50 -21.45 1.77
C SER A 70 -19.43 -20.76 2.78
N THR A 71 -19.75 -21.40 3.91
CA THR A 71 -20.60 -20.84 4.98
C THR A 71 -19.83 -20.76 6.30
N SER A 72 -19.80 -19.57 6.93
CA SER A 72 -19.28 -19.47 8.30
C SER A 72 -20.22 -20.17 9.29
N GLU A 73 -19.62 -20.93 10.20
CA GLU A 73 -20.30 -21.60 11.32
C GLU A 73 -20.39 -20.74 12.57
N SER A 74 -19.89 -19.51 12.49
CA SER A 74 -19.95 -18.52 13.57
C SER A 74 -20.61 -17.22 13.13
N ILE A 75 -21.13 -16.46 14.09
CA ILE A 75 -21.76 -15.16 13.85
C ILE A 75 -21.52 -14.21 15.02
N TYR A 76 -21.39 -12.93 14.69
CA TYR A 76 -21.32 -11.85 15.68
C TYR A 76 -22.74 -11.42 16.10
N VAL A 77 -22.90 -11.20 17.41
CA VAL A 77 -24.14 -10.71 18.01
C VAL A 77 -23.87 -9.34 18.64
N PHE A 78 -24.36 -8.28 17.98
CA PHE A 78 -24.21 -6.91 18.42
C PHE A 78 -25.20 -6.58 19.54
N GLY A 79 -24.70 -6.24 20.72
CA GLY A 79 -25.55 -6.00 21.89
C GLY A 79 -24.78 -5.84 23.20
N ARG A 80 -24.19 -4.66 23.42
CA ARG A 80 -23.44 -4.34 24.65
C ARG A 80 -24.24 -4.59 25.94
N THR A 81 -25.55 -4.30 25.94
CA THR A 81 -26.42 -4.41 27.12
C THR A 81 -26.75 -5.85 27.54
N VAL A 82 -26.50 -6.85 26.69
CA VAL A 82 -26.75 -8.26 27.03
C VAL A 82 -25.48 -9.02 27.44
N LEU A 83 -24.31 -8.38 27.39
CA LEU A 83 -23.03 -9.03 27.68
C LEU A 83 -22.93 -9.62 29.09
N ASP A 84 -23.59 -9.02 30.09
CA ASP A 84 -23.56 -9.53 31.46
C ASP A 84 -24.32 -10.86 31.62
N ASN A 85 -25.27 -11.15 30.71
CA ASN A 85 -26.02 -12.41 30.67
C ASN A 85 -25.32 -13.50 29.85
N VAL A 86 -24.11 -13.24 29.34
CA VAL A 86 -23.38 -14.10 28.40
C VAL A 86 -22.00 -14.47 28.93
N THR A 87 -21.69 -15.76 28.96
CA THR A 87 -20.41 -16.31 29.41
C THR A 87 -19.81 -17.20 28.32
N VAL A 88 -18.51 -17.05 28.05
CA VAL A 88 -17.76 -17.93 27.14
C VAL A 88 -17.83 -19.38 27.64
N GLY A 89 -18.02 -20.33 26.73
CA GLY A 89 -18.24 -21.75 27.08
C GLY A 89 -19.69 -22.12 27.42
N ASN A 90 -20.61 -21.15 27.50
CA ASN A 90 -22.04 -21.47 27.55
C ASN A 90 -22.58 -21.74 26.15
N VAL A 91 -23.46 -22.73 26.04
CA VAL A 91 -24.39 -22.83 24.90
C VAL A 91 -25.62 -22.03 25.27
N ILE A 92 -26.01 -21.11 24.40
CA ILE A 92 -27.23 -20.32 24.56
C ILE A 92 -28.17 -20.50 23.37
N THR A 93 -29.42 -20.12 23.57
CA THR A 93 -30.36 -19.78 22.50
C THR A 93 -30.75 -18.30 22.63
N LEU A 94 -31.00 -17.62 21.50
CA LEU A 94 -31.47 -16.23 21.47
C LEU A 94 -32.45 -15.95 20.33
N ASN A 95 -33.09 -14.79 20.42
CA ASN A 95 -33.84 -14.14 19.36
C ASN A 95 -33.11 -12.85 18.96
N GLY A 96 -33.29 -12.38 17.73
CA GLY A 96 -32.74 -11.10 17.26
C GLY A 96 -33.19 -10.81 15.83
N ARG A 97 -32.47 -9.93 15.16
CA ARG A 97 -32.66 -9.62 13.73
C ARG A 97 -31.33 -9.67 13.01
N VAL A 98 -31.31 -10.29 11.85
CA VAL A 98 -30.11 -10.37 11.02
C VAL A 98 -29.97 -9.05 10.25
N THR A 99 -28.76 -8.49 10.20
CA THR A 99 -28.48 -7.25 9.48
C THR A 99 -27.12 -7.29 8.83
N GLU A 100 -27.00 -6.65 7.67
CA GLU A 100 -25.72 -6.33 7.06
C GLU A 100 -25.24 -4.98 7.58
N TYR A 101 -24.23 -5.00 8.44
CA TYR A 101 -23.63 -3.80 9.02
C TYR A 101 -22.46 -3.28 8.16
N ARG A 102 -22.40 -1.97 7.96
CA ARG A 102 -21.16 -1.24 7.64
C ARG A 102 -21.27 0.23 8.07
N PRO A 103 -20.16 0.94 8.31
CA PRO A 103 -20.19 2.37 8.61
C PRO A 103 -20.83 3.19 7.48
N THR A 104 -21.66 4.19 7.83
CA THR A 104 -22.33 5.09 6.87
C THR A 104 -21.47 6.27 6.43
N THR A 105 -20.16 6.24 6.72
CA THR A 105 -19.20 7.27 6.29
C THR A 105 -18.87 7.15 4.80
N ALA A 106 -18.29 8.20 4.21
CA ALA A 106 -17.87 8.17 2.80
C ALA A 106 -16.90 6.99 2.52
N ALA A 107 -15.90 6.78 3.39
CA ALA A 107 -15.01 5.62 3.31
C ALA A 107 -15.76 4.29 3.51
N GLY A 108 -16.67 4.24 4.50
CA GLY A 108 -17.50 3.07 4.79
C GLY A 108 -18.37 2.58 3.62
N SER A 109 -18.72 3.48 2.70
CA SER A 109 -19.42 3.11 1.45
C SER A 109 -18.63 2.19 0.51
N ASN A 110 -17.31 2.06 0.73
CA ASN A 110 -16.41 1.18 -0.02
C ASN A 110 -16.01 -0.08 0.76
N TYR A 111 -16.52 -0.27 1.98
CA TYR A 111 -16.25 -1.47 2.77
C TYR A 111 -17.26 -2.57 2.42
N LEU A 112 -16.82 -3.82 2.51
CA LEU A 112 -17.72 -4.97 2.58
C LEU A 112 -18.62 -4.85 3.81
N PHE A 113 -19.74 -5.57 3.78
CA PHE A 113 -20.63 -5.67 4.93
C PHE A 113 -20.16 -6.75 5.91
N LEU A 114 -20.58 -6.62 7.16
CA LEU A 114 -20.51 -7.64 8.19
C LEU A 114 -21.93 -8.16 8.44
N THR A 115 -22.17 -9.45 8.23
CA THR A 115 -23.39 -10.10 8.69
C THR A 115 -23.37 -10.23 10.21
N GLU A 116 -24.34 -9.64 10.90
CA GLU A 116 -24.49 -9.72 12.36
C GLU A 116 -25.94 -9.92 12.80
N ILE A 117 -26.14 -10.35 14.05
CA ILE A 117 -27.44 -10.33 14.72
C ILE A 117 -27.51 -9.11 15.63
N ASP A 118 -28.40 -8.16 15.32
CA ASP A 118 -28.73 -7.03 16.17
C ASP A 118 -29.96 -7.30 17.05
N ARG A 119 -30.16 -6.43 18.06
CA ARG A 119 -31.29 -6.46 19.00
C ARG A 119 -31.48 -7.83 19.70
N PRO A 120 -30.43 -8.45 20.25
CA PRO A 120 -30.53 -9.75 20.91
C PRO A 120 -31.50 -9.71 22.09
N SER A 121 -32.34 -10.73 22.19
CA SER A 121 -33.39 -10.88 23.22
C SER A 121 -33.65 -12.35 23.53
N ASN A 122 -34.39 -12.63 24.61
CA ASN A 122 -34.75 -14.00 25.04
C ASN A 122 -33.54 -14.96 25.20
N ILE A 123 -32.39 -14.42 25.63
CA ILE A 123 -31.17 -15.21 25.83
C ILE A 123 -31.39 -16.23 26.95
N THR A 124 -31.27 -17.52 26.63
CA THR A 124 -31.43 -18.62 27.58
C THR A 124 -30.24 -19.57 27.49
N THR A 125 -29.61 -19.84 28.63
CA THR A 125 -28.50 -20.81 28.73
C THR A 125 -29.03 -22.24 28.67
N ILE A 126 -28.49 -23.03 27.74
CA ILE A 126 -28.82 -24.44 27.51
C ILE A 126 -27.84 -25.36 28.24
N SER A 127 -26.56 -25.00 28.28
CA SER A 127 -25.51 -25.70 29.04
C SER A 127 -24.32 -24.78 29.32
N THR A 128 -23.48 -25.14 30.29
CA THR A 128 -22.35 -24.35 30.76
C THR A 128 -21.06 -25.15 30.72
N GLY A 129 -19.90 -24.47 30.71
CA GLY A 129 -18.58 -25.12 30.82
C GLY A 129 -18.18 -25.99 29.63
N ASN A 130 -18.74 -25.75 28.44
CA ASN A 130 -18.38 -26.46 27.22
C ASN A 130 -16.97 -26.03 26.75
N PRO A 131 -16.17 -26.95 26.17
CA PRO A 131 -14.85 -26.62 25.67
C PRO A 131 -14.94 -25.67 24.46
N VAL A 132 -14.25 -24.54 24.54
CA VAL A 132 -14.06 -23.61 23.43
C VAL A 132 -12.71 -23.93 22.79
N VAL A 133 -12.75 -24.51 21.59
CA VAL A 133 -11.55 -24.92 20.84
C VAL A 133 -11.46 -24.06 19.57
N PRO A 134 -10.34 -23.35 19.32
CA PRO A 134 -10.16 -22.59 18.08
C PRO A 134 -9.90 -23.51 16.89
N ILE A 135 -10.26 -23.07 15.68
CA ILE A 135 -9.84 -23.73 14.43
C ILE A 135 -8.45 -23.23 14.04
N VAL A 136 -7.56 -24.12 13.62
CA VAL A 136 -6.19 -23.76 13.24
C VAL A 136 -6.11 -23.49 11.73
N ILE A 137 -5.77 -22.26 11.35
CA ILE A 137 -5.50 -21.88 9.95
C ILE A 137 -4.17 -22.51 9.50
N GLY A 138 -4.08 -22.90 8.23
CA GLY A 138 -2.93 -23.64 7.68
C GLY A 138 -2.97 -25.16 7.94
N GLN A 139 -4.03 -25.66 8.59
CA GLN A 139 -4.17 -27.07 8.96
C GLN A 139 -5.43 -27.69 8.37
N ARG A 140 -5.41 -29.01 8.15
CA ARG A 140 -6.56 -29.82 7.67
C ARG A 140 -7.21 -29.32 6.36
N GLY A 141 -6.46 -28.58 5.54
CA GLY A 141 -6.93 -28.02 4.27
C GLY A 141 -7.48 -26.59 4.36
N LEU A 142 -7.54 -25.99 5.55
CA LEU A 142 -7.92 -24.58 5.73
C LEU A 142 -6.73 -23.65 5.47
N ASN A 143 -6.26 -23.60 4.23
CA ASN A 143 -5.21 -22.68 3.80
C ASN A 143 -5.85 -21.48 3.08
N PRO A 144 -5.47 -20.23 3.38
CA PRO A 144 -5.88 -19.09 2.58
C PRO A 144 -5.34 -19.22 1.14
N PRO A 145 -6.11 -18.83 0.11
CA PRO A 145 -5.59 -18.63 -1.24
C PRO A 145 -4.55 -17.50 -1.28
N THR A 146 -3.52 -17.63 -2.12
CA THR A 146 -2.32 -16.78 -2.06
C THR A 146 -2.17 -15.77 -3.20
N GLU A 147 -3.06 -15.74 -4.19
CA GLU A 147 -2.93 -14.82 -5.35
C GLU A 147 -4.22 -14.04 -5.65
N GLN A 148 -5.35 -14.73 -5.76
CA GLN A 148 -6.61 -14.13 -6.20
C GLN A 148 -7.46 -13.63 -5.02
N TYR A 149 -8.03 -12.43 -5.14
CA TYR A 149 -8.88 -11.83 -4.10
C TYR A 149 -10.36 -12.14 -4.27
N SER A 150 -10.90 -11.99 -5.48
CA SER A 150 -12.30 -12.25 -5.80
C SER A 150 -12.50 -12.66 -7.26
N VAL A 151 -13.53 -13.48 -7.54
CA VAL A 151 -13.98 -13.78 -8.91
C VAL A 151 -14.27 -12.52 -9.74
N LEU A 152 -14.63 -11.41 -9.09
CA LEU A 152 -14.96 -10.15 -9.73
C LEU A 152 -13.73 -9.36 -10.23
N ASP A 153 -12.52 -9.77 -9.87
CA ASP A 153 -11.27 -9.18 -10.38
C ASP A 153 -10.88 -9.74 -11.76
N ASN A 154 -11.58 -10.79 -12.23
CA ASN A 154 -11.31 -11.48 -13.50
C ASN A 154 -9.84 -11.95 -13.68
N GLY A 155 -9.15 -12.26 -12.59
CA GLY A 155 -7.76 -12.71 -12.60
C GLY A 155 -6.73 -11.65 -12.21
N ASP A 156 -7.10 -10.36 -12.13
CA ASP A 156 -6.15 -9.25 -12.01
C ASP A 156 -6.68 -8.14 -11.08
N VAL A 157 -6.17 -8.14 -9.84
CA VAL A 157 -6.56 -7.18 -8.79
C VAL A 157 -6.11 -5.73 -9.08
N PHE A 158 -5.24 -5.52 -10.07
CA PHE A 158 -4.76 -4.18 -10.46
C PHE A 158 -5.34 -3.69 -11.79
N ALA A 159 -6.25 -4.46 -12.40
CA ALA A 159 -6.76 -4.17 -13.73
C ALA A 159 -7.45 -2.80 -13.84
N VAL A 160 -7.19 -2.13 -14.97
CA VAL A 160 -7.86 -0.90 -15.38
C VAL A 160 -8.77 -1.17 -16.60
N PRO A 161 -9.93 -0.51 -16.71
CA PRO A 161 -10.51 0.39 -15.71
C PRO A 161 -10.92 -0.38 -14.44
N ASN A 162 -10.69 0.22 -13.27
CA ASN A 162 -11.01 -0.38 -11.97
C ASN A 162 -12.47 -0.08 -11.56
N ASN A 163 -12.94 -0.60 -10.41
CA ASN A 163 -14.29 -0.34 -9.87
C ASN A 163 -15.41 -0.62 -10.90
N GLN A 164 -15.27 -1.71 -11.66
CA GLN A 164 -16.24 -2.12 -12.69
C GLN A 164 -17.43 -2.90 -12.10
N SER A 165 -17.29 -3.36 -10.87
CA SER A 165 -18.35 -4.03 -10.12
C SER A 165 -18.21 -3.80 -8.62
N ARG A 166 -19.19 -4.26 -7.85
CA ARG A 166 -19.17 -4.24 -6.38
C ARG A 166 -19.59 -5.60 -5.84
N VAL A 167 -18.88 -6.10 -4.83
CA VAL A 167 -19.20 -7.38 -4.15
C VAL A 167 -20.63 -7.35 -3.63
N SER A 168 -21.03 -6.29 -2.92
CA SER A 168 -22.37 -6.10 -2.36
C SER A 168 -23.49 -6.00 -3.40
N VAL A 169 -23.18 -5.66 -4.66
CA VAL A 169 -24.16 -5.58 -5.76
C VAL A 169 -24.26 -6.90 -6.51
N ARG A 170 -23.13 -7.58 -6.75
CA ARG A 170 -23.10 -8.85 -7.49
C ARG A 170 -23.41 -10.06 -6.60
N ASN A 171 -23.12 -9.94 -5.31
CA ASN A 171 -23.23 -10.96 -4.27
C ASN A 171 -22.91 -12.39 -4.78
N PRO A 172 -21.65 -12.64 -5.21
CA PRO A 172 -21.25 -13.96 -5.72
C PRO A 172 -21.36 -15.02 -4.62
N THR A 173 -21.48 -16.29 -5.04
CA THR A 173 -21.26 -17.42 -4.14
C THR A 173 -19.77 -17.55 -3.87
N LEU A 174 -19.41 -17.76 -2.61
CA LEU A 174 -18.02 -17.82 -2.17
C LEU A 174 -17.32 -19.08 -2.72
N ASP A 175 -16.08 -18.94 -3.20
CA ASP A 175 -15.14 -20.06 -3.36
C ASP A 175 -13.86 -19.82 -2.51
N PRO A 176 -13.89 -20.18 -1.21
CA PRO A 176 -12.78 -20.06 -0.27
C PRO A 176 -11.49 -20.79 -0.66
N ARG A 177 -11.51 -21.66 -1.69
CA ARG A 177 -10.31 -22.36 -2.17
C ARG A 177 -9.56 -21.59 -3.25
N LEU A 178 -10.22 -20.62 -3.87
CA LEU A 178 -9.66 -19.83 -4.97
C LEU A 178 -9.45 -18.37 -4.59
N TYR A 179 -10.32 -17.80 -3.75
CA TYR A 179 -10.37 -16.35 -3.51
C TYR A 179 -10.15 -15.99 -2.03
N GLY A 180 -9.24 -15.06 -1.78
CA GLY A 180 -8.87 -14.62 -0.44
C GLY A 180 -10.01 -13.96 0.34
N LEU A 181 -10.81 -13.10 -0.30
CA LEU A 181 -11.95 -12.48 0.37
C LEU A 181 -13.00 -13.52 0.76
N ASP A 182 -13.28 -14.43 -0.16
CA ASP A 182 -14.20 -15.55 0.04
C ASP A 182 -13.72 -16.46 1.20
N PHE A 183 -12.41 -16.69 1.31
CA PHE A 183 -11.81 -17.43 2.43
C PHE A 183 -12.02 -16.72 3.78
N TRP A 184 -11.66 -15.44 3.88
CA TRP A 184 -11.82 -14.70 5.14
C TRP A 184 -13.29 -14.51 5.50
N GLU A 185 -14.18 -14.30 4.52
CA GLU A 185 -15.63 -14.22 4.72
C GLU A 185 -16.22 -15.54 5.24
N SER A 186 -15.80 -16.68 4.69
CA SER A 186 -16.22 -18.01 5.18
C SER A 186 -15.79 -18.31 6.63
N LEU A 187 -14.92 -17.48 7.21
CA LEU A 187 -14.50 -17.56 8.60
C LEU A 187 -15.03 -16.39 9.45
N THR A 188 -15.79 -15.43 8.93
CA THR A 188 -16.28 -14.28 9.71
C THR A 188 -17.02 -14.73 10.97
N GLY A 189 -16.59 -14.22 12.14
CA GLY A 189 -17.07 -14.58 13.47
C GLY A 189 -16.40 -15.81 14.11
N GLU A 190 -15.58 -16.56 13.38
CA GLU A 190 -14.98 -17.82 13.84
C GLU A 190 -13.75 -17.59 14.73
N LEU A 191 -13.67 -18.32 15.85
CA LEU A 191 -12.50 -18.31 16.72
C LEU A 191 -11.40 -19.21 16.14
N VAL A 192 -10.29 -18.60 15.75
CA VAL A 192 -9.17 -19.22 15.04
C VAL A 192 -7.84 -19.09 15.80
N THR A 193 -6.86 -19.92 15.43
CA THR A 193 -5.45 -19.79 15.84
C THR A 193 -4.55 -19.70 14.62
N VAL A 194 -3.69 -18.69 14.61
CA VAL A 194 -2.56 -18.51 13.69
C VAL A 194 -1.30 -19.05 14.37
N ARG A 195 -0.69 -20.07 13.78
CA ARG A 195 0.51 -20.72 14.34
C ARG A 195 1.79 -20.20 13.71
N ARG A 196 2.84 -20.10 14.54
CA ARG A 196 4.15 -19.52 14.19
C ARG A 196 4.05 -18.19 13.38
N PRO A 197 3.23 -17.22 13.81
CA PRO A 197 3.03 -16.01 13.03
C PRO A 197 4.32 -15.22 12.83
N ARG A 198 4.49 -14.65 11.62
CA ARG A 198 5.47 -13.60 11.32
C ARG A 198 4.74 -12.32 10.92
N ALA A 199 5.25 -11.17 11.37
CA ALA A 199 4.79 -9.88 10.90
C ALA A 199 5.30 -9.62 9.47
N VAL A 200 4.41 -9.21 8.56
CA VAL A 200 4.75 -8.92 7.14
C VAL A 200 4.77 -7.43 6.82
N ALA A 201 4.49 -6.59 7.83
CA ALA A 201 4.63 -5.14 7.78
C ALA A 201 4.90 -4.59 9.19
N ARG A 202 5.14 -3.28 9.29
CA ARG A 202 5.07 -2.54 10.56
C ARG A 202 3.61 -2.44 11.06
N PRO A 203 3.41 -2.23 12.37
CA PRO A 203 2.10 -1.87 12.91
C PRO A 203 1.66 -0.48 12.41
N ASN A 204 0.34 -0.30 12.25
CA ASN A 204 -0.23 1.03 12.05
C ASN A 204 -0.32 1.81 13.38
N SER A 205 -0.81 3.07 13.34
CA SER A 205 -0.95 3.93 14.54
C SER A 205 -1.90 3.40 15.62
N PHE A 206 -2.73 2.40 15.31
CA PHE A 206 -3.60 1.70 16.27
C PHE A 206 -2.94 0.42 16.86
N GLY A 207 -1.74 0.06 16.41
CA GLY A 207 -1.09 -1.20 16.74
C GLY A 207 -1.63 -2.41 15.96
N ASP A 208 -2.47 -2.19 14.94
CA ASP A 208 -2.89 -3.31 14.08
C ASP A 208 -1.70 -3.77 13.24
N THR A 209 -1.45 -5.08 13.19
CA THR A 209 -0.24 -5.67 12.56
C THR A 209 -0.61 -6.73 11.52
N TRP A 210 -0.12 -6.62 10.29
CA TRP A 210 -0.30 -7.66 9.27
C TRP A 210 0.59 -8.87 9.53
N VAL A 211 0.03 -10.08 9.47
CA VAL A 211 0.74 -11.33 9.72
C VAL A 211 0.36 -12.46 8.74
N VAL A 212 1.22 -13.47 8.69
CA VAL A 212 0.91 -14.81 8.15
C VAL A 212 1.43 -15.89 9.10
N GLY A 213 0.77 -17.05 9.13
CA GLY A 213 1.13 -18.20 9.94
C GLY A 213 1.93 -19.27 9.19
N ASP A 214 1.76 -20.54 9.62
CA ASP A 214 2.44 -21.72 9.05
C ASP A 214 1.72 -22.34 7.83
N TRP A 215 1.01 -21.51 7.05
CA TRP A 215 0.48 -21.86 5.73
C TRP A 215 1.45 -21.52 4.59
N SER A 216 1.10 -21.91 3.36
CA SER A 216 1.85 -21.53 2.16
C SER A 216 1.59 -20.07 1.80
N THR A 217 2.64 -19.36 1.41
CA THR A 217 2.63 -17.95 1.00
C THR A 217 3.26 -17.80 -0.39
N THR A 218 2.88 -16.75 -1.10
CA THR A 218 3.62 -16.21 -2.24
C THR A 218 4.29 -14.89 -1.85
N GLY A 219 5.10 -14.31 -2.73
CA GLY A 219 5.80 -13.04 -2.45
C GLY A 219 6.93 -13.09 -1.41
N ASP A 220 7.25 -14.24 -0.78
CA ASP A 220 8.24 -14.34 0.31
C ASP A 220 9.61 -13.72 -0.01
N ASN A 221 9.90 -12.58 0.64
CA ASN A 221 11.17 -11.86 0.50
C ASN A 221 12.20 -12.25 1.57
N SER A 222 13.47 -11.93 1.33
CA SER A 222 14.59 -12.32 2.20
C SER A 222 14.47 -11.79 3.64
N ARG A 223 13.77 -10.67 3.86
CA ARG A 223 13.49 -10.13 5.18
C ARG A 223 12.40 -10.93 5.92
N GLY A 224 11.42 -11.44 5.19
CA GLY A 224 10.31 -12.25 5.70
C GLY A 224 8.94 -11.57 5.60
N GLY A 225 8.83 -10.48 4.84
CA GLY A 225 7.56 -9.93 4.37
C GLY A 225 7.10 -10.62 3.08
N LEU A 226 5.96 -10.15 2.56
CA LEU A 226 5.42 -10.59 1.28
C LEU A 226 5.48 -9.42 0.30
N THR A 227 6.16 -9.60 -0.82
CA THR A 227 6.30 -8.61 -1.88
C THR A 227 5.16 -8.75 -2.90
N LEU A 228 4.60 -7.62 -3.33
CA LEU A 228 3.52 -7.52 -4.30
C LEU A 228 4.04 -7.91 -5.71
N ARG A 229 3.29 -8.73 -6.47
CA ARG A 229 3.72 -9.29 -7.77
C ARG A 229 2.67 -9.05 -8.86
N ASP A 230 2.97 -9.39 -10.12
CA ASP A 230 2.01 -9.27 -11.22
C ASP A 230 0.71 -10.03 -10.88
N ARG A 231 -0.38 -9.27 -10.71
CA ARG A 231 -1.74 -9.71 -10.33
C ARG A 231 -1.92 -10.30 -8.93
N ASP A 232 -0.89 -10.26 -8.09
CA ASP A 232 -0.88 -10.81 -6.74
C ASP A 232 -0.57 -9.72 -5.71
N ALA A 233 -1.48 -9.52 -4.76
CA ALA A 233 -1.35 -8.55 -3.67
C ALA A 233 -1.37 -9.22 -2.27
N ASN A 234 -1.00 -10.50 -2.20
CA ASN A 234 -0.84 -11.30 -0.98
C ASN A 234 -2.12 -11.45 -0.12
N PRO A 235 -3.23 -11.99 -0.69
CA PRO A 235 -4.51 -12.21 0.00
C PRO A 235 -4.46 -13.16 1.20
N GLU A 236 -3.41 -13.95 1.36
CA GLU A 236 -3.22 -14.88 2.47
C GLU A 236 -2.73 -14.22 3.77
N ALA A 237 -2.39 -12.93 3.72
CA ALA A 237 -2.09 -12.13 4.89
C ALA A 237 -3.36 -11.68 5.61
N ILE A 238 -3.28 -11.58 6.94
CA ILE A 238 -4.39 -11.16 7.80
C ILE A 238 -3.96 -10.08 8.78
N LEU A 239 -4.80 -9.06 8.96
CA LEU A 239 -4.56 -7.98 9.91
C LEU A 239 -4.91 -8.46 11.31
N ILE A 240 -4.03 -8.25 12.29
CA ILE A 240 -4.34 -8.50 13.70
C ILE A 240 -4.78 -7.18 14.31
N GLY A 241 -6.06 -7.11 14.70
CA GLY A 241 -6.70 -5.92 15.25
C GLY A 241 -6.56 -5.78 16.77
N SER A 242 -7.39 -4.90 17.34
CA SER A 242 -7.43 -4.63 18.79
C SER A 242 -7.82 -5.87 19.62
N PRO A 243 -7.13 -6.15 20.74
CA PRO A 243 -7.45 -7.26 21.63
C PRO A 243 -8.84 -7.20 22.29
N LEU A 244 -9.48 -8.37 22.40
CA LEU A 244 -10.82 -8.53 22.97
C LEU A 244 -10.86 -8.37 24.51
N ASP A 245 -9.75 -8.59 25.21
CA ASP A 245 -9.63 -8.40 26.66
C ASP A 245 -9.35 -6.94 27.07
N GLY A 246 -9.16 -6.03 26.10
CA GLY A 246 -8.83 -4.63 26.34
C GLY A 246 -7.34 -4.35 26.61
N THR A 247 -6.46 -5.33 26.42
CA THR A 247 -5.01 -5.07 26.30
C THR A 247 -4.67 -4.40 24.97
N SER A 248 -3.45 -3.89 24.81
CA SER A 248 -3.00 -3.17 23.61
C SER A 248 -1.85 -3.89 22.91
N ASN A 249 -1.91 -3.99 21.59
CA ASN A 249 -0.80 -4.50 20.77
C ASN A 249 0.42 -3.56 20.83
N PRO A 250 1.66 -4.07 20.66
CA PRO A 250 2.83 -3.24 20.46
C PRO A 250 2.73 -2.44 19.15
N ASN A 251 2.78 -1.11 19.25
CA ASN A 251 2.62 -0.18 18.13
C ASN A 251 3.94 0.42 17.60
N VAL A 252 5.07 0.23 18.28
CA VAL A 252 6.37 0.80 17.87
C VAL A 252 7.54 -0.19 17.85
N THR A 253 7.38 -1.43 18.35
CA THR A 253 8.50 -2.40 18.45
C THR A 253 8.51 -3.51 17.41
N THR A 254 7.39 -3.79 16.75
CA THR A 254 7.27 -4.87 15.76
C THR A 254 7.87 -4.43 14.41
N LYS A 255 8.81 -5.21 13.87
CA LYS A 255 9.46 -4.95 12.57
C LYS A 255 9.06 -5.97 11.50
N LEU A 256 9.34 -5.63 10.25
CA LEU A 256 9.19 -6.52 9.09
C LEU A 256 9.92 -7.86 9.30
N GLY A 257 9.15 -8.95 9.26
CA GLY A 257 9.62 -10.34 9.42
C GLY A 257 9.71 -10.83 10.87
N ASP A 258 9.38 -10.01 11.88
CA ASP A 258 9.48 -10.39 13.29
C ASP A 258 8.58 -11.59 13.63
N SER A 259 9.08 -12.48 14.48
CA SER A 259 8.35 -13.68 14.92
C SER A 259 7.48 -13.36 16.14
N LEU A 260 6.23 -13.83 16.12
CA LEU A 260 5.22 -13.57 17.15
C LEU A 260 4.85 -14.86 17.91
N GLU A 261 4.29 -14.76 19.12
CA GLU A 261 3.64 -15.89 19.81
C GLU A 261 2.42 -16.39 19.01
N GLU A 262 1.97 -17.65 19.19
CA GLU A 262 0.75 -18.14 18.50
C GLU A 262 -0.47 -17.26 18.86
N ILE A 263 -1.15 -16.72 17.85
CA ILE A 263 -2.23 -15.76 18.01
C ILE A 263 -3.55 -16.52 17.95
N THR A 264 -4.36 -16.45 19.01
CA THR A 264 -5.75 -16.92 19.00
C THR A 264 -6.68 -15.72 19.05
N GLY A 265 -7.75 -15.73 18.27
CA GLY A 265 -8.65 -14.59 18.11
C GLY A 265 -9.83 -14.90 17.21
N VAL A 266 -10.71 -13.93 17.01
CA VAL A 266 -11.91 -14.08 16.17
C VAL A 266 -11.74 -13.35 14.85
N VAL A 267 -12.00 -14.01 13.72
CA VAL A 267 -12.03 -13.36 12.41
C VAL A 267 -13.23 -12.39 12.35
N PHE A 268 -13.00 -11.19 11.85
CA PHE A 268 -13.97 -10.10 11.84
C PHE A 268 -13.74 -9.20 10.62
N GLN A 269 -14.77 -8.48 10.20
CA GLN A 269 -14.67 -7.44 9.17
C GLN A 269 -14.89 -6.10 9.85
N ASP A 270 -13.89 -5.21 9.80
CA ASP A 270 -14.04 -3.83 10.26
C ASP A 270 -13.01 -2.88 9.63
N PHE A 271 -13.35 -1.60 9.56
CA PHE A 271 -12.58 -0.52 8.94
C PHE A 271 -12.10 -0.80 7.50
N GLY A 272 -12.84 -1.64 6.75
CA GLY A 272 -12.52 -1.98 5.37
C GLY A 272 -11.53 -3.12 5.19
N PHE A 273 -11.25 -3.90 6.25
CA PHE A 273 -10.35 -5.05 6.21
C PHE A 273 -10.93 -6.24 6.96
N TYR A 274 -10.63 -7.44 6.46
CA TYR A 274 -10.70 -8.65 7.29
C TYR A 274 -9.55 -8.60 8.30
N ARG A 275 -9.85 -8.96 9.54
CA ARG A 275 -8.91 -8.92 10.65
C ARG A 275 -9.20 -10.04 11.65
N ILE A 276 -8.21 -10.44 12.43
CA ILE A 276 -8.41 -11.25 13.63
C ILE A 276 -8.36 -10.31 14.83
N LEU A 277 -9.42 -10.31 15.64
CA LEU A 277 -9.44 -9.66 16.95
C LEU A 277 -8.84 -10.65 17.97
N PRO A 278 -7.58 -10.48 18.42
CA PRO A 278 -6.92 -11.47 19.24
C PRO A 278 -7.53 -11.50 20.65
N THR A 279 -7.48 -12.64 21.33
CA THR A 279 -8.03 -12.77 22.69
C THR A 279 -7.26 -11.93 23.72
N THR A 280 -5.99 -11.65 23.45
CA THR A 280 -5.03 -10.88 24.24
C THR A 280 -4.04 -10.20 23.28
N ALA A 281 -3.35 -9.15 23.71
CA ALA A 281 -2.30 -8.49 22.93
C ALA A 281 -1.26 -9.46 22.36
N ILE A 282 -0.85 -9.23 21.11
CA ILE A 282 0.24 -9.99 20.47
C ILE A 282 1.57 -9.71 21.14
N LYS A 283 2.51 -10.66 21.06
CA LYS A 283 3.86 -10.51 21.59
C LYS A 283 4.91 -10.91 20.57
N VAL A 284 5.93 -10.06 20.41
CA VAL A 284 7.14 -10.37 19.64
C VAL A 284 8.01 -11.33 20.47
N THR A 285 8.31 -12.50 19.90
CA THR A 285 9.21 -13.51 20.49
C THR A 285 10.64 -13.34 20.02
N ARG A 286 10.84 -12.84 18.80
CA ARG A 286 12.16 -12.64 18.20
C ARG A 286 12.08 -11.63 17.06
N SER A 287 12.84 -10.55 17.16
CA SER A 287 13.02 -9.63 16.02
C SER A 287 14.06 -10.11 15.01
N LYS A 288 13.89 -9.69 13.75
CA LYS A 288 14.82 -10.01 12.65
C LYS A 288 16.17 -9.31 12.81
N SER A 289 17.23 -10.01 12.39
CA SER A 289 18.61 -9.58 12.50
C SER A 289 19.37 -9.88 11.20
N PRO A 290 20.25 -8.99 10.70
CA PRO A 290 20.60 -7.67 11.25
C PRO A 290 19.41 -6.70 11.24
N ALA A 291 19.44 -5.64 12.06
CA ALA A 291 18.34 -4.68 12.14
C ALA A 291 18.22 -3.88 10.83
N LEU A 292 19.35 -3.38 10.32
CA LEU A 292 19.51 -2.67 9.06
C LEU A 292 20.17 -3.56 8.00
N PRO A 293 20.00 -3.29 6.70
CA PRO A 293 20.70 -3.99 5.61
C PRO A 293 22.20 -3.67 5.62
N PRO A 294 23.03 -4.43 4.87
CA PRO A 294 24.38 -3.97 4.56
C PRO A 294 24.33 -2.74 3.63
N ALA A 295 25.28 -1.81 3.79
CA ALA A 295 25.53 -0.77 2.80
C ALA A 295 25.86 -1.36 1.42
N THR A 296 25.55 -0.61 0.35
CA THR A 296 25.82 -1.02 -1.03
C THR A 296 27.28 -1.43 -1.24
N ARG A 297 27.52 -2.31 -2.22
CA ARG A 297 28.88 -2.61 -2.72
C ARG A 297 29.27 -1.78 -3.94
N LEU A 298 28.31 -1.05 -4.53
CA LEU A 298 28.55 -0.20 -5.69
C LEU A 298 29.33 1.05 -5.28
N ARG A 299 30.39 1.38 -6.03
CA ARG A 299 31.21 2.57 -5.80
C ARG A 299 31.46 3.28 -7.12
N SER A 300 31.44 4.60 -7.06
CA SER A 300 32.02 5.44 -8.10
C SER A 300 33.49 5.08 -8.32
N ASN A 301 33.96 5.19 -9.56
CA ASN A 301 35.39 5.25 -9.88
C ASN A 301 35.85 6.64 -10.36
N GLY A 302 35.00 7.66 -10.22
CA GLY A 302 35.27 9.05 -10.60
C GLY A 302 35.42 9.28 -12.11
N ARG A 303 34.96 8.33 -12.95
CA ARG A 303 35.09 8.37 -14.42
C ARG A 303 33.81 7.84 -15.06
N CYS A 304 33.58 8.17 -16.33
CA CYS A 304 32.43 7.69 -17.11
C CYS A 304 32.17 6.18 -17.00
N SER A 305 33.19 5.36 -16.70
CA SER A 305 33.11 3.90 -16.72
C SER A 305 32.37 3.29 -15.52
N GLY A 306 32.11 4.08 -14.48
CA GLY A 306 31.48 3.65 -13.24
C GLY A 306 31.06 4.86 -12.42
N ILE A 307 30.15 5.66 -12.97
CA ILE A 307 29.45 6.74 -12.25
C ILE A 307 28.31 6.09 -11.46
N THR A 308 28.18 6.41 -10.17
CA THR A 308 27.05 5.92 -9.36
C THR A 308 25.90 6.94 -9.34
N VAL A 309 24.68 6.47 -9.53
CA VAL A 309 23.46 7.28 -9.54
C VAL A 309 22.47 6.68 -8.54
N GLY A 310 22.06 7.46 -7.55
CA GLY A 310 21.04 7.09 -6.57
C GLY A 310 19.68 7.74 -6.85
N GLN A 311 18.63 7.20 -6.25
CA GLN A 311 17.32 7.85 -6.10
C GLN A 311 16.83 7.70 -4.66
N TYR A 312 16.15 8.71 -4.14
CA TYR A 312 15.58 8.67 -2.79
C TYR A 312 14.44 9.70 -2.64
N ASN A 313 13.20 9.22 -2.48
CA ASN A 313 12.12 10.01 -1.90
C ASN A 313 12.44 10.17 -0.40
N ILE A 314 12.49 11.41 0.09
CA ILE A 314 12.92 11.72 1.46
C ILE A 314 11.81 12.25 2.38
N GLU A 315 10.55 12.05 2.01
CA GLU A 315 9.32 12.32 2.78
C GLU A 315 9.22 13.73 3.42
N ASN A 316 8.50 14.64 2.74
CA ASN A 316 8.15 15.97 3.25
C ASN A 316 9.33 16.77 3.85
N TYR A 317 10.50 16.67 3.20
CA TYR A 317 11.78 17.10 3.76
C TYR A 317 12.00 18.61 3.63
N TYR A 318 12.31 19.27 4.74
CA TYR A 318 12.74 20.67 4.76
C TYR A 318 13.79 20.97 5.84
N SER A 319 14.28 22.22 5.86
CA SER A 319 15.30 22.67 6.82
C SER A 319 14.91 22.52 8.30
N GLY A 320 13.61 22.46 8.60
CA GLY A 320 13.04 22.28 9.94
C GLY A 320 12.46 20.90 10.22
N SER A 321 12.72 19.90 9.36
CA SER A 321 12.41 18.49 9.63
C SER A 321 13.06 18.02 10.96
N PRO A 322 12.53 16.96 11.59
CA PRO A 322 13.14 16.37 12.79
C PRO A 322 14.64 16.07 12.61
N ALA A 323 15.45 16.38 13.63
CA ALA A 323 16.91 16.32 13.52
C ALA A 323 17.47 14.89 13.35
N ASP A 324 16.74 13.90 13.88
CA ASP A 324 16.94 12.47 13.64
C ASP A 324 16.59 12.09 12.19
N GLN A 325 15.49 12.60 11.61
CA GLN A 325 15.17 12.42 10.19
C GLN A 325 16.31 12.97 9.31
N ILE A 326 16.72 14.23 9.51
CA ILE A 326 17.78 14.91 8.75
C ILE A 326 19.11 14.16 8.83
N SER A 327 19.52 13.73 10.03
CA SER A 327 20.79 13.02 10.23
C SER A 327 20.75 11.59 9.68
N SER A 328 19.61 10.91 9.76
CA SER A 328 19.43 9.55 9.22
C SER A 328 19.43 9.55 7.69
N ILE A 329 18.74 10.50 7.03
CA ILE A 329 18.82 10.67 5.56
C ILE A 329 20.27 10.96 5.13
N GLY A 330 20.98 11.81 5.89
CA GLY A 330 22.41 12.08 5.67
C GLY A 330 23.27 10.82 5.73
N ASP A 331 23.05 9.96 6.74
CA ASP A 331 23.76 8.68 6.90
C ASP A 331 23.37 7.64 5.84
N HIS A 332 22.09 7.56 5.46
CA HIS A 332 21.61 6.72 4.37
C HIS A 332 22.36 7.04 3.07
N ILE A 333 22.53 8.32 2.75
CA ILE A 333 23.26 8.74 1.55
C ILE A 333 24.77 8.52 1.69
N ALA A 334 25.37 8.94 2.80
CA ALA A 334 26.84 8.89 2.99
C ALA A 334 27.37 7.45 3.16
N ASN A 335 26.69 6.63 3.97
CA ASN A 335 27.22 5.36 4.45
C ASN A 335 26.48 4.14 3.88
N PHE A 336 25.19 4.24 3.56
CA PHE A 336 24.44 3.13 2.94
C PHE A 336 24.48 3.15 1.41
N LEU A 337 24.18 4.29 0.76
CA LEU A 337 24.34 4.50 -0.69
C LEU A 337 25.79 4.85 -1.10
N ARG A 338 26.64 5.17 -0.13
CA ARG A 338 28.09 5.35 -0.29
C ARG A 338 28.47 6.53 -1.20
N SER A 339 27.75 7.64 -1.00
CA SER A 339 27.88 8.91 -1.71
C SER A 339 27.90 8.77 -3.24
N PRO A 340 26.75 8.51 -3.88
CA PRO A 340 26.63 8.50 -5.33
C PRO A 340 27.13 9.79 -6.01
N ASP A 341 27.58 9.72 -7.26
CA ASP A 341 27.98 10.93 -8.00
C ASP A 341 26.81 11.82 -8.40
N LEU A 342 25.61 11.24 -8.46
CA LEU A 342 24.33 11.91 -8.70
C LEU A 342 23.25 11.25 -7.84
N ILE A 343 22.35 12.03 -7.27
CA ILE A 343 21.20 11.56 -6.51
C ILE A 343 19.97 12.29 -7.04
N MET A 344 18.96 11.53 -7.46
CA MET A 344 17.63 12.03 -7.82
C MET A 344 16.78 12.05 -6.54
N VAL A 345 16.49 13.22 -5.98
CA VAL A 345 15.66 13.33 -4.77
C VAL A 345 14.25 13.80 -5.09
N GLN A 346 13.28 13.27 -4.36
CA GLN A 346 11.85 13.63 -4.40
C GLN A 346 11.43 14.11 -3.01
N GLU A 347 10.23 14.69 -2.86
CA GLU A 347 9.70 15.11 -1.55
C GLU A 347 10.50 16.22 -0.85
N VAL A 348 11.17 17.08 -1.62
CA VAL A 348 11.82 18.30 -1.11
C VAL A 348 10.79 19.44 -1.03
N GLN A 349 10.63 20.01 0.15
CA GLN A 349 9.78 21.17 0.47
C GLN A 349 10.56 22.50 0.50
N ASP A 350 9.80 23.59 0.67
CA ASP A 350 10.31 24.95 0.81
C ASP A 350 11.19 25.09 2.06
N ASP A 351 11.96 26.17 2.16
CA ASP A 351 12.83 26.43 3.30
C ASP A 351 12.06 26.50 4.64
N ASN A 352 10.80 26.93 4.59
CA ASN A 352 9.83 27.02 5.70
C ASN A 352 8.90 25.78 5.82
N GLY A 353 9.13 24.73 5.02
CA GLY A 353 8.35 23.48 5.05
C GLY A 353 6.91 23.69 4.56
N PRO A 354 5.88 23.13 5.22
CA PRO A 354 4.49 23.22 4.78
C PRO A 354 3.81 24.54 5.18
N THR A 355 4.59 25.61 5.33
CA THR A 355 4.06 26.94 5.70
C THR A 355 3.52 27.59 4.44
N ASN A 356 2.20 27.55 4.24
CA ASN A 356 1.56 28.21 3.09
C ASN A 356 1.73 29.74 3.18
N ASP A 357 2.79 30.22 2.55
CA ASP A 357 3.05 31.58 2.13
C ASP A 357 3.68 31.54 0.72
N ALA A 358 3.83 32.70 0.07
CA ALA A 358 4.26 32.76 -1.33
C ALA A 358 5.77 32.54 -1.55
N ILE A 359 6.51 31.96 -0.58
CA ILE A 359 7.95 31.69 -0.66
C ILE A 359 8.15 30.23 -1.05
N VAL A 360 8.69 30.04 -2.26
CA VAL A 360 8.85 28.71 -2.90
C VAL A 360 10.30 28.24 -3.02
N ASP A 361 11.23 28.89 -2.31
CA ASP A 361 12.68 28.62 -2.37
C ASP A 361 13.05 27.42 -1.47
N ALA A 362 13.93 26.54 -1.95
CA ALA A 362 14.41 25.36 -1.21
C ALA A 362 15.94 25.34 -0.97
N ASN A 363 16.65 26.47 -1.09
CA ASN A 363 18.10 26.54 -0.98
C ASN A 363 18.63 26.22 0.42
N VAL A 364 17.92 26.61 1.50
CA VAL A 364 18.27 26.22 2.87
C VAL A 364 17.91 24.75 3.11
N SER A 365 16.77 24.26 2.64
CA SER A 365 16.39 22.84 2.72
C SER A 365 17.43 21.93 2.03
N LEU A 366 17.81 22.22 0.79
CA LEU A 366 18.83 21.48 0.04
C LEU A 366 20.25 21.66 0.62
N SER A 367 20.56 22.83 1.19
CA SER A 367 21.83 23.04 1.91
C SER A 367 21.91 22.23 3.20
N THR A 368 20.84 22.17 3.99
CA THR A 368 20.74 21.34 5.19
C THR A 368 20.94 19.87 4.85
N LEU A 369 20.36 19.40 3.74
CA LEU A 369 20.59 18.03 3.25
C LEU A 369 22.05 17.77 2.87
N ARG A 370 22.67 18.65 2.06
CA ARG A 370 24.11 18.57 1.72
C ARG A 370 24.98 18.51 2.99
N ASP A 371 24.66 19.33 3.98
CA ASP A 371 25.46 19.48 5.18
C ASP A 371 25.25 18.28 6.13
N SER A 372 24.06 17.68 6.19
CA SER A 372 23.83 16.43 6.93
C SER A 372 24.59 15.24 6.33
N ILE A 373 24.62 15.11 5.00
CA ILE A 373 25.41 14.10 4.29
C ILE A 373 26.92 14.28 4.56
N THR A 374 27.38 15.53 4.64
CA THR A 374 28.76 15.87 4.99
C THR A 374 29.07 15.52 6.45
N ALA A 375 28.15 15.83 7.37
CA ALA A 375 28.27 15.51 8.79
C ALA A 375 28.28 13.98 9.06
N ALA A 376 27.57 13.20 8.26
CA ALA A 376 27.63 11.73 8.27
C ALA A 376 28.94 11.13 7.71
N GLY A 377 29.89 11.98 7.28
CA GLY A 377 31.24 11.55 6.85
C GLY A 377 31.43 11.38 5.35
N SER A 378 30.50 11.86 4.51
CA SER A 378 30.68 11.90 3.06
C SER A 378 31.91 12.74 2.68
N ALA A 379 32.78 12.18 1.83
CA ALA A 379 33.87 12.93 1.20
C ALA A 379 33.39 13.78 0.00
N VAL A 380 32.13 13.62 -0.43
CA VAL A 380 31.51 14.41 -1.51
C VAL A 380 30.82 15.63 -0.90
N ASN A 381 31.37 16.82 -1.19
CA ASN A 381 30.66 18.08 -1.01
C ASN A 381 29.73 18.29 -2.21
N TYR A 382 28.46 17.95 -2.05
CA TYR A 382 27.48 18.01 -3.13
C TYR A 382 27.17 19.45 -3.54
N SER A 383 27.04 19.66 -4.84
CA SER A 383 26.24 20.76 -5.39
C SER A 383 24.83 20.25 -5.67
N PHE A 384 23.84 21.14 -5.71
CA PHE A 384 22.46 20.77 -6.03
C PHE A 384 21.89 21.65 -7.13
N VAL A 385 20.80 21.18 -7.74
CA VAL A 385 19.99 21.97 -8.67
C VAL A 385 18.56 21.47 -8.71
N ASP A 386 17.62 22.41 -8.74
CA ASP A 386 16.19 22.21 -8.92
C ASP A 386 15.59 23.38 -9.72
N ILE A 387 14.26 23.48 -9.74
CA ILE A 387 13.51 24.63 -10.26
C ILE A 387 12.34 24.83 -9.30
N ASP A 388 12.31 25.97 -8.62
CA ASP A 388 11.20 26.38 -7.75
C ASP A 388 9.83 26.16 -8.43
N PRO A 389 8.78 25.76 -7.71
CA PRO A 389 7.44 25.70 -8.28
C PRO A 389 6.80 27.07 -8.52
N VAL A 390 5.59 27.04 -9.07
CA VAL A 390 4.63 28.14 -8.84
C VAL A 390 3.86 27.78 -7.57
N ASP A 391 3.69 28.77 -6.70
CA ASP A 391 2.98 28.66 -5.42
C ASP A 391 1.62 27.94 -5.53
N ASP A 392 1.41 26.96 -4.66
CA ASP A 392 0.28 26.03 -4.58
C ASP A 392 -0.04 25.23 -5.88
N GLN A 393 0.85 25.19 -6.89
CA GLN A 393 0.61 24.48 -8.17
C GLN A 393 1.23 23.07 -8.28
N ASP A 394 2.23 22.75 -7.47
CA ASP A 394 2.81 21.40 -7.38
C ASP A 394 2.21 20.64 -6.19
N GLY A 395 1.91 19.35 -6.37
CA GLY A 395 1.20 18.54 -5.38
C GLY A 395 2.07 18.05 -4.23
N GLY A 396 1.46 17.62 -3.13
CA GLY A 396 2.17 17.09 -1.96
C GLY A 396 1.45 17.49 -0.69
N GLN A 397 2.20 17.66 0.40
CA GLN A 397 1.69 18.37 1.58
C GLN A 397 1.31 19.81 1.17
N PRO A 398 0.07 20.27 1.45
CA PRO A 398 -0.37 21.62 1.12
C PRO A 398 0.54 22.69 1.72
N GLY A 399 0.87 23.73 0.94
CA GLY A 399 1.74 24.82 1.37
C GLY A 399 3.24 24.50 1.41
N GLY A 400 3.69 23.29 1.04
CA GLY A 400 5.13 22.95 0.99
C GLY A 400 5.71 22.82 -0.42
N ASN A 401 4.93 23.20 -1.45
CA ASN A 401 5.29 23.25 -2.87
C ASN A 401 6.22 22.12 -3.33
N ILE A 402 5.88 20.86 -3.05
CA ILE A 402 6.87 19.77 -3.14
C ILE A 402 7.47 19.66 -4.54
N ARG A 403 8.80 19.47 -4.63
CA ARG A 403 9.55 19.39 -5.88
C ARG A 403 10.43 18.15 -5.99
N THR A 404 11.04 18.00 -7.17
CA THR A 404 12.15 17.07 -7.41
C THR A 404 13.43 17.86 -7.61
N ALA A 405 14.57 17.33 -7.14
CA ALA A 405 15.87 17.99 -7.24
C ALA A 405 16.98 16.98 -7.57
N TYR A 406 18.17 17.49 -7.88
CA TYR A 406 19.38 16.68 -8.01
C TYR A 406 20.46 17.15 -7.04
N LEU A 407 21.10 16.21 -6.35
CA LEU A 407 22.40 16.43 -5.70
C LEU A 407 23.47 15.76 -6.56
N TYR A 408 24.58 16.44 -6.85
CA TYR A 408 25.65 15.91 -7.69
C TYR A 408 27.06 16.22 -7.17
N ASN A 409 28.00 15.35 -7.49
CA ASN A 409 29.42 15.47 -7.18
C ASN A 409 30.12 16.36 -8.23
N PRO A 410 30.42 17.65 -7.94
CA PRO A 410 30.92 18.60 -8.93
C PRO A 410 32.35 18.31 -9.42
N ASN A 411 33.03 17.34 -8.78
CA ASN A 411 34.34 16.85 -9.17
C ASN A 411 34.30 15.75 -10.24
N VAL A 412 33.15 15.10 -10.45
CA VAL A 412 32.99 13.97 -11.39
C VAL A 412 32.08 14.32 -12.56
N ILE A 413 30.99 15.04 -12.31
CA ILE A 413 30.04 15.50 -13.32
C ILE A 413 29.69 16.98 -13.17
N GLN A 414 29.11 17.56 -14.23
CA GLN A 414 28.53 18.89 -14.23
C GLN A 414 27.35 18.97 -15.21
N LEU A 415 26.48 19.96 -15.03
CA LEU A 415 25.45 20.27 -16.03
C LEU A 415 26.12 20.70 -17.34
N ARG A 416 25.68 20.10 -18.45
CA ARG A 416 26.16 20.46 -19.79
C ARG A 416 25.54 21.77 -20.25
N LYS A 417 26.33 22.83 -20.35
CA LYS A 417 25.88 24.18 -20.79
C LYS A 417 24.65 24.66 -20.00
N PRO A 418 24.77 24.87 -18.67
CA PRO A 418 23.62 25.15 -17.82
C PRO A 418 22.88 26.41 -18.25
N ASN A 419 21.55 26.29 -18.35
CA ASN A 419 20.61 27.35 -18.65
C ASN A 419 19.24 26.98 -18.06
N PRO A 420 19.06 27.10 -16.74
CA PRO A 420 17.84 26.64 -16.06
C PRO A 420 16.59 27.33 -16.65
N GLY A 421 15.52 26.55 -16.81
CA GLY A 421 14.20 27.08 -17.13
C GLY A 421 13.48 27.66 -15.91
N SER A 422 12.44 28.45 -16.13
CA SER A 422 11.52 28.90 -15.08
C SER A 422 10.47 27.82 -14.72
N PRO A 423 9.65 28.00 -13.67
CA PRO A 423 8.63 27.02 -13.24
C PRO A 423 7.61 26.65 -14.33
N THR A 424 7.38 27.56 -15.28
CA THR A 424 6.39 27.44 -16.36
C THR A 424 7.00 27.22 -17.74
N ASP A 425 8.33 27.19 -17.87
CA ASP A 425 9.01 26.93 -19.14
C ASP A 425 8.94 25.44 -19.50
N ALA A 426 8.28 25.14 -20.62
CA ALA A 426 8.33 23.80 -21.20
C ALA A 426 9.71 23.51 -21.81
N ASN A 427 10.35 22.44 -21.32
CA ASN A 427 11.59 21.94 -21.90
C ASN A 427 11.35 21.23 -23.24
N GLU A 428 12.30 21.34 -24.14
CA GLU A 428 12.25 20.78 -25.49
C GLU A 428 13.55 20.03 -25.80
N VAL A 429 13.46 18.99 -26.63
CA VAL A 429 14.64 18.26 -27.10
C VAL A 429 15.09 18.81 -28.46
N LEU A 430 16.18 19.57 -28.43
CA LEU A 430 16.83 20.16 -29.60
C LEU A 430 17.73 19.13 -30.33
N PRO A 431 18.06 19.34 -31.62
CA PRO A 431 18.96 18.45 -32.37
C PRO A 431 20.32 18.29 -31.71
N GLY A 432 20.84 17.06 -31.62
CA GLY A 432 22.17 16.80 -31.05
C GLY A 432 22.31 15.59 -30.11
N PRO A 433 21.21 15.01 -29.58
CA PRO A 433 20.19 15.73 -28.82
C PRO A 433 20.76 16.65 -27.72
N SER A 434 20.04 17.72 -27.39
CA SER A 434 20.29 18.53 -26.18
C SER A 434 19.00 19.13 -25.64
N LEU A 435 18.97 19.46 -24.34
CA LEU A 435 17.82 20.13 -23.76
C LEU A 435 17.83 21.63 -24.10
N LYS A 436 16.64 22.21 -24.30
CA LYS A 436 16.45 23.66 -24.46
C LYS A 436 16.75 24.41 -23.17
N PHE A 437 16.32 23.86 -22.04
CA PHE A 437 16.62 24.33 -20.69
C PHE A 437 17.33 23.22 -19.92
N ASN A 438 18.40 23.55 -19.22
CA ASN A 438 19.20 22.58 -18.47
C ASN A 438 19.56 23.07 -17.05
N PRO A 439 18.89 22.56 -16.00
CA PRO A 439 17.73 21.66 -16.05
C PRO A 439 16.46 22.36 -16.57
N GLY A 440 15.40 21.59 -16.84
CA GLY A 440 14.10 22.13 -17.26
C GLY A 440 12.94 21.17 -17.02
N ARG A 441 11.75 21.72 -16.73
CA ARG A 441 10.52 20.95 -16.44
C ARG A 441 9.90 20.35 -17.72
N ILE A 442 9.40 19.12 -17.64
CA ILE A 442 8.70 18.46 -18.77
C ILE A 442 7.24 18.91 -18.81
N ASP A 443 6.87 19.67 -19.86
CA ASP A 443 5.50 20.09 -20.18
C ASP A 443 4.69 20.59 -18.95
N PRO A 444 5.19 21.60 -18.20
CA PRO A 444 4.66 21.96 -16.87
C PRO A 444 3.24 22.52 -16.88
N ALA A 445 2.71 22.91 -18.04
CA ALA A 445 1.34 23.40 -18.21
C ALA A 445 0.32 22.28 -18.51
N ASN A 446 0.76 21.02 -18.63
CA ASN A 446 -0.12 19.90 -18.92
C ASN A 446 -1.06 19.61 -17.74
N ALA A 447 -2.35 19.37 -18.03
CA ALA A 447 -3.36 19.05 -17.02
C ALA A 447 -3.04 17.78 -16.21
N ALA A 448 -2.24 16.86 -16.76
CA ALA A 448 -1.73 15.69 -16.04
C ALA A 448 -0.85 16.03 -14.82
N TRP A 449 -0.35 17.28 -14.71
CA TRP A 449 0.42 17.75 -13.56
C TRP A 449 -0.40 18.62 -12.57
N GLY A 450 -1.72 18.71 -12.76
CA GLY A 450 -2.61 19.43 -11.84
C GLY A 450 -2.50 18.87 -10.42
N SER A 451 -2.05 19.70 -9.47
CA SER A 451 -1.72 19.29 -8.10
C SER A 451 -0.80 18.06 -8.06
N SER A 452 0.24 18.05 -8.90
CA SER A 452 1.29 17.02 -8.95
C SER A 452 2.65 17.63 -9.30
N ARG A 453 3.74 16.92 -9.01
CA ARG A 453 5.11 17.40 -9.25
C ARG A 453 5.42 17.34 -10.73
N LYS A 454 6.07 18.38 -11.26
CA LYS A 454 6.46 18.44 -12.67
C LYS A 454 7.87 17.85 -12.84
N PRO A 455 8.09 16.86 -13.73
CA PRO A 455 9.39 16.17 -13.83
C PRO A 455 10.56 17.08 -14.21
N LEU A 456 11.71 16.87 -13.57
CA LEU A 456 12.93 17.66 -13.80
C LEU A 456 13.91 16.91 -14.70
N ALA A 457 14.06 17.37 -15.94
CA ALA A 457 15.03 16.83 -16.90
C ALA A 457 16.36 17.60 -16.84
N ALA A 458 17.48 16.87 -16.87
CA ALA A 458 18.83 17.42 -16.89
C ALA A 458 19.73 16.69 -17.90
N GLN A 459 20.64 17.43 -18.54
CA GLN A 459 21.71 16.89 -19.37
C GLN A 459 23.05 17.12 -18.67
N TRP A 460 23.76 16.03 -18.42
CA TRP A 460 25.05 16.04 -17.72
C TRP A 460 26.20 15.78 -18.67
N GLU A 461 27.38 16.18 -18.25
CA GLU A 461 28.65 15.75 -18.82
C GLU A 461 29.64 15.37 -17.72
N THR A 462 30.58 14.48 -18.04
CA THR A 462 31.75 14.22 -17.20
C THR A 462 32.58 15.49 -17.04
N LYS A 463 33.37 15.59 -15.96
CA LYS A 463 34.13 16.81 -15.65
C LYS A 463 35.14 17.25 -16.72
N ASP A 464 35.54 16.33 -17.59
CA ASP A 464 36.39 16.56 -18.76
C ASP A 464 35.63 16.95 -20.04
N GLY A 465 34.29 17.01 -20.01
CA GLY A 465 33.41 17.33 -21.12
C GLY A 465 33.28 16.23 -22.20
N GLN A 466 33.84 15.03 -21.99
CA GLN A 466 33.95 14.02 -23.05
C GLN A 466 32.70 13.14 -23.22
N HIS A 467 31.98 12.86 -22.14
CA HIS A 467 30.84 11.95 -22.13
C HIS A 467 29.59 12.62 -21.59
N THR A 468 28.47 12.49 -22.29
CA THR A 468 27.19 13.10 -21.94
C THR A 468 26.12 12.06 -21.66
N PHE A 469 25.18 12.40 -20.79
CA PHE A 469 24.01 11.57 -20.49
C PHE A 469 22.84 12.46 -20.04
N PHE A 470 21.63 11.89 -20.05
CA PHE A 470 20.42 12.56 -19.61
C PHE A 470 19.86 11.88 -18.37
N THR A 471 19.32 12.67 -17.46
CA THR A 471 18.47 12.17 -16.38
C THR A 471 17.12 12.87 -16.39
N ILE A 472 16.09 12.14 -15.99
CA ILE A 472 14.75 12.67 -15.74
C ILE A 472 14.35 12.19 -14.35
N ASN A 473 14.06 13.12 -13.45
CA ASN A 473 13.59 12.85 -12.09
C ASN A 473 12.07 13.07 -12.07
N VAL A 474 11.30 12.06 -11.66
CA VAL A 474 9.84 12.11 -11.55
C VAL A 474 9.38 12.00 -10.09
N HIS A 475 8.23 12.60 -9.82
CA HIS A 475 7.39 12.22 -8.69
C HIS A 475 5.91 12.30 -9.11
N TRP A 476 5.34 11.17 -9.50
CA TRP A 476 3.98 11.12 -10.06
C TRP A 476 2.88 11.31 -9.00
N THR A 477 1.62 11.36 -9.49
CA THR A 477 0.44 11.59 -8.64
C THR A 477 0.20 10.43 -7.68
N SER A 478 -0.03 10.76 -6.40
CA SER A 478 -0.22 9.79 -5.32
C SER A 478 -1.37 8.79 -5.56
N LYS A 479 -1.27 7.60 -4.95
CA LYS A 479 -2.36 6.62 -4.82
C LYS A 479 -3.40 7.01 -3.75
N GLY A 480 -3.22 8.13 -3.05
CA GLY A 480 -4.10 8.59 -1.96
C GLY A 480 -5.59 8.59 -2.31
N GLY A 481 -6.41 8.11 -1.39
CA GLY A 481 -7.87 7.96 -1.59
C GLY A 481 -8.30 6.66 -2.29
N SER A 482 -7.35 5.77 -2.63
CA SER A 482 -7.64 4.40 -3.08
C SER A 482 -8.45 3.61 -2.05
N THR A 483 -9.20 2.61 -2.50
CA THR A 483 -9.88 1.66 -1.59
C THR A 483 -8.93 0.54 -1.18
N SER A 484 -9.15 -0.07 -0.01
CA SER A 484 -8.38 -1.24 0.40
C SER A 484 -8.52 -2.39 -0.61
N LEU A 485 -7.52 -3.28 -0.63
CA LEU A 485 -7.57 -4.54 -1.39
C LEU A 485 -8.73 -5.45 -0.94
N HIS A 486 -9.26 -5.23 0.27
CA HIS A 486 -10.41 -5.91 0.86
C HIS A 486 -11.75 -5.16 0.67
N GLY A 487 -11.75 -4.14 -0.20
CA GLY A 487 -12.92 -3.28 -0.47
C GLY A 487 -14.00 -3.92 -1.35
N ASP A 488 -15.20 -3.33 -1.25
CA ASP A 488 -16.40 -3.66 -2.03
C ASP A 488 -16.25 -3.40 -3.55
N PRO A 489 -15.63 -2.29 -4.02
CA PRO A 489 -15.29 -2.09 -5.43
C PRO A 489 -14.29 -3.12 -5.99
N ARG A 490 -14.63 -3.79 -7.09
CA ARG A 490 -13.76 -4.78 -7.77
C ARG A 490 -13.56 -4.47 -9.27
N PRO A 491 -12.31 -4.45 -9.78
CA PRO A 491 -11.06 -4.38 -9.01
C PRO A 491 -11.04 -3.14 -8.08
N PRO A 492 -10.23 -3.15 -6.99
CA PRO A 492 -10.10 -2.01 -6.08
C PRO A 492 -9.82 -0.68 -6.79
N VAL A 493 -10.38 0.41 -6.28
CA VAL A 493 -10.13 1.76 -6.81
C VAL A 493 -8.66 2.11 -6.59
N ASN A 494 -7.86 2.13 -7.67
CA ASN A 494 -6.51 2.71 -7.70
C ASN A 494 -6.66 4.19 -8.09
N GLN A 495 -6.71 5.09 -7.10
CA GLN A 495 -6.90 6.52 -7.36
C GLN A 495 -5.71 7.12 -8.09
N GLY A 496 -6.00 8.13 -8.93
CA GLY A 496 -5.00 8.82 -9.75
C GLY A 496 -4.45 8.00 -10.92
N VAL A 497 -4.91 6.77 -11.16
CA VAL A 497 -4.34 5.89 -12.20
C VAL A 497 -4.47 6.48 -13.62
N ASP A 498 -5.60 7.09 -13.95
CA ASP A 498 -5.81 7.76 -15.25
C ASP A 498 -4.90 8.99 -15.42
N THR A 499 -4.53 9.65 -14.31
CA THR A 499 -3.54 10.73 -14.30
C THR A 499 -2.14 10.17 -14.50
N ARG A 500 -1.76 9.10 -13.78
CA ARG A 500 -0.46 8.43 -13.95
C ARG A 500 -0.28 7.86 -15.36
N GLU A 501 -1.33 7.34 -15.99
CA GLU A 501 -1.33 6.91 -17.40
C GLU A 501 -0.98 8.07 -18.36
N GLN A 502 -1.49 9.28 -18.10
CA GLN A 502 -1.11 10.49 -18.86
C GLN A 502 0.33 10.91 -18.57
N GLN A 503 0.75 10.90 -17.29
CA GLN A 503 2.11 11.23 -16.87
C GLN A 503 3.15 10.28 -17.49
N ALA A 504 2.82 8.99 -17.60
CA ALA A 504 3.60 7.97 -18.31
C ALA A 504 3.75 8.29 -19.80
N ASN A 505 2.65 8.62 -20.48
CA ASN A 505 2.68 9.01 -21.89
C ASN A 505 3.53 10.28 -22.13
N ILE A 506 3.40 11.31 -21.30
CA ILE A 506 4.15 12.58 -21.43
C ILE A 506 5.64 12.35 -21.19
N THR A 507 6.00 11.75 -20.04
CA THR A 507 7.40 11.48 -19.66
C THR A 507 8.06 10.55 -20.68
N GLY A 508 7.36 9.47 -21.08
CA GLY A 508 7.85 8.54 -22.08
C GLY A 508 8.04 9.19 -23.45
N SER A 509 7.14 10.08 -23.86
CA SER A 509 7.25 10.81 -25.13
C SER A 509 8.43 11.77 -25.16
N PHE A 510 8.73 12.43 -24.04
CA PHE A 510 9.92 13.29 -23.92
C PHE A 510 11.22 12.48 -24.07
N VAL A 511 11.33 11.35 -23.38
CA VAL A 511 12.45 10.40 -23.56
C VAL A 511 12.53 9.89 -25.00
N LYS A 512 11.38 9.61 -25.62
CA LYS A 512 11.32 9.13 -27.00
C LYS A 512 11.88 10.15 -28.00
N GLN A 513 11.69 11.45 -27.76
CA GLN A 513 12.31 12.50 -28.58
C GLN A 513 13.84 12.45 -28.52
N ILE A 514 14.43 12.26 -27.33
CA ILE A 514 15.89 12.08 -27.15
C ILE A 514 16.36 10.87 -27.97
N LEU A 515 15.69 9.72 -27.82
CA LEU A 515 16.09 8.46 -28.48
C LEU A 515 15.80 8.42 -29.98
N ASN A 516 14.91 9.26 -30.49
CA ASN A 516 14.70 9.43 -31.94
C ASN A 516 15.82 10.26 -32.60
N LEU A 517 16.41 11.21 -31.86
CA LEU A 517 17.55 12.02 -32.33
C LEU A 517 18.89 11.29 -32.17
N ASP A 518 19.08 10.55 -31.07
CA ASP A 518 20.15 9.58 -30.92
C ASP A 518 19.67 8.30 -30.21
N ARG A 519 19.55 7.22 -30.98
CA ARG A 519 19.21 5.87 -30.48
C ARG A 519 20.22 5.28 -29.48
N ASN A 520 21.40 5.89 -29.38
CA ASN A 520 22.47 5.56 -28.43
C ASN A 520 22.66 6.70 -27.41
N ALA A 521 21.68 7.57 -27.17
CA ALA A 521 21.73 8.46 -26.03
C ALA A 521 21.66 7.64 -24.74
N ALA A 522 22.52 7.95 -23.77
CA ALA A 522 22.41 7.41 -22.42
C ALA A 522 21.33 8.20 -21.66
N VAL A 523 20.24 7.54 -21.31
CA VAL A 523 19.12 8.11 -20.53
C VAL A 523 18.85 7.23 -19.32
N VAL A 524 18.75 7.85 -18.14
CA VAL A 524 18.24 7.28 -16.89
C VAL A 524 17.01 8.08 -16.46
N LEU A 525 15.86 7.44 -16.40
CA LEU A 525 14.61 8.01 -15.89
C LEU A 525 14.36 7.36 -14.52
N GLY A 526 14.15 8.16 -13.47
CA GLY A 526 14.10 7.67 -12.08
C GLY A 526 13.25 8.54 -11.15
N GLY A 527 12.98 8.03 -9.96
CA GLY A 527 12.19 8.67 -8.92
C GLY A 527 10.94 7.87 -8.54
N ASP A 528 9.95 8.55 -7.98
CA ASP A 528 8.72 7.95 -7.46
C ASP A 528 7.60 7.98 -8.52
N TYR A 529 7.08 6.81 -8.88
CA TYR A 529 6.02 6.65 -9.88
C TYR A 529 4.64 6.42 -9.25
N ASN A 530 4.59 6.22 -7.93
CA ASN A 530 3.39 5.85 -7.17
C ASN A 530 2.62 4.66 -7.78
N GLU A 531 3.34 3.75 -8.45
CA GLU A 531 2.75 2.71 -9.28
C GLU A 531 3.74 1.58 -9.58
N PHE A 532 3.25 0.34 -9.72
CA PHE A 532 4.06 -0.88 -9.82
C PHE A 532 4.49 -1.19 -11.26
N GLN A 533 5.67 -1.79 -11.49
CA GLN A 533 6.23 -1.93 -12.84
C GLN A 533 5.36 -2.74 -13.83
N TYR A 534 4.60 -3.71 -13.33
CA TYR A 534 3.73 -4.58 -14.13
C TYR A 534 2.31 -4.05 -14.32
N VAL A 535 1.91 -2.89 -13.80
CA VAL A 535 0.57 -2.34 -14.08
C VAL A 535 0.59 -1.36 -15.27
N GLN A 536 -0.60 -0.91 -15.70
CA GLN A 536 -0.77 -0.25 -16.99
C GLN A 536 0.11 1.02 -17.19
N PRO A 537 0.22 1.97 -16.23
CA PRO A 537 1.03 3.18 -16.45
C PRO A 537 2.52 2.90 -16.69
N LEU A 538 3.14 1.94 -16.00
CA LEU A 538 4.55 1.60 -16.21
C LEU A 538 4.75 0.76 -17.50
N LYS A 539 3.80 -0.13 -17.82
CA LYS A 539 3.75 -0.81 -19.13
C LYS A 539 3.68 0.21 -20.28
N THR A 540 2.86 1.26 -20.14
CA THR A 540 2.77 2.39 -21.08
C THR A 540 4.08 3.17 -21.14
N LEU A 541 4.68 3.54 -20.00
CA LEU A 541 5.96 4.27 -19.95
C LEU A 541 7.05 3.53 -20.72
N ALA A 542 7.24 2.23 -20.45
CA ALA A 542 8.23 1.40 -21.12
C ALA A 542 7.98 1.32 -22.64
N ALA A 543 6.72 1.12 -23.05
CA ALA A 543 6.33 1.01 -24.45
C ALA A 543 6.56 2.31 -25.25
N VAL A 544 6.16 3.47 -24.69
CA VAL A 544 6.28 4.78 -25.35
C VAL A 544 7.74 5.23 -25.42
N SER A 545 8.46 5.12 -24.29
CA SER A 545 9.85 5.57 -24.19
C SER A 545 10.84 4.66 -24.93
N GLY A 546 10.60 3.34 -24.91
CA GLY A 546 11.59 2.34 -25.32
C GLY A 546 12.72 2.10 -24.30
N LEU A 547 12.56 2.60 -23.06
CA LEU A 547 13.39 2.22 -21.92
C LEU A 547 12.99 0.83 -21.39
N ARG A 548 13.76 0.30 -20.44
CA ARG A 548 13.41 -0.90 -19.66
C ARG A 548 13.57 -0.65 -18.18
N SER A 549 12.74 -1.31 -17.36
CA SER A 549 12.95 -1.46 -15.92
C SER A 549 14.39 -1.91 -15.65
N PHE A 550 15.07 -1.28 -14.71
CA PHE A 550 16.47 -1.60 -14.42
C PHE A 550 16.58 -2.85 -13.54
N ASP A 551 15.50 -3.23 -12.85
CA ASP A 551 15.32 -4.46 -12.09
C ASP A 551 15.33 -5.68 -12.99
N ASP A 552 14.54 -5.65 -14.07
CA ASP A 552 14.56 -6.64 -15.16
C ASP A 552 15.96 -6.78 -15.78
N VAL A 553 16.67 -5.66 -15.93
CA VAL A 553 17.98 -5.57 -16.59
C VAL A 553 19.12 -6.03 -15.67
N ALA A 554 19.00 -5.78 -14.37
CA ALA A 554 19.90 -6.27 -13.33
C ALA A 554 19.60 -7.71 -12.90
N GLY A 555 18.40 -8.23 -13.20
CA GLY A 555 17.95 -9.55 -12.76
C GLY A 555 17.68 -9.58 -11.26
N ILE A 556 17.18 -8.48 -10.68
CA ILE A 556 16.68 -8.48 -9.31
C ILE A 556 15.47 -9.42 -9.27
N ARG A 557 15.40 -10.26 -8.23
CA ARG A 557 14.27 -11.18 -8.02
C ARG A 557 13.00 -10.37 -7.80
N ASP A 558 11.89 -10.81 -8.40
CA ASP A 558 10.56 -10.25 -8.20
C ASP A 558 10.22 -10.01 -6.72
N VAL A 559 10.51 -10.97 -5.85
CA VAL A 559 10.25 -10.83 -4.41
C VAL A 559 11.20 -9.88 -3.67
N GLU A 560 12.31 -9.44 -4.25
CA GLU A 560 13.22 -8.45 -3.64
C GLU A 560 13.07 -7.05 -4.28
N GLN A 561 12.13 -6.88 -5.22
CA GLN A 561 11.74 -5.58 -5.79
C GLN A 561 10.75 -4.90 -4.86
N TYR A 562 11.27 -4.11 -3.91
CA TYR A 562 10.44 -3.28 -3.05
C TYR A 562 11.23 -2.09 -2.48
N THR A 563 10.53 -0.97 -2.34
CA THR A 563 11.03 0.25 -1.71
C THR A 563 10.08 0.81 -0.65
N TYR A 564 8.89 0.22 -0.48
CA TYR A 564 7.81 0.77 0.34
C TYR A 564 7.11 -0.34 1.13
N LEU A 565 6.52 -0.02 2.29
CA LEU A 565 5.63 -0.92 3.04
C LEU A 565 4.23 -0.32 3.14
N PHE A 566 3.22 -1.03 2.66
CA PHE A 566 1.83 -0.61 2.77
C PHE A 566 0.87 -1.79 2.88
N ASP A 567 -0.05 -1.69 3.84
CA ASP A 567 -0.88 -2.80 4.32
C ASP A 567 -0.03 -4.08 4.53
N MET A 568 -0.40 -5.21 3.92
CA MET A 568 0.32 -6.48 4.01
C MET A 568 1.54 -6.59 3.10
N ASN A 569 1.79 -5.59 2.25
CA ASN A 569 2.66 -5.70 1.08
C ASN A 569 3.97 -4.92 1.27
N SER A 570 5.07 -5.56 0.89
CA SER A 570 6.27 -4.87 0.41
C SER A 570 6.02 -4.48 -1.06
N GLN A 571 6.16 -3.20 -1.39
CA GLN A 571 5.77 -2.62 -2.68
C GLN A 571 6.92 -1.86 -3.32
N GLU A 572 6.94 -1.79 -4.65
CA GLU A 572 7.92 -1.05 -5.45
C GLU A 572 7.27 0.21 -6.05
N LEU A 573 7.62 1.39 -5.51
CA LEU A 573 7.12 2.68 -6.00
C LEU A 573 8.22 3.51 -6.69
N ASP A 574 9.50 3.23 -6.40
CA ASP A 574 10.66 3.96 -6.92
C ASP A 574 11.43 3.11 -7.93
N HIS A 575 11.45 3.52 -9.19
CA HIS A 575 11.94 2.70 -10.30
C HIS A 575 13.07 3.39 -11.07
N PHE A 576 14.09 2.66 -11.52
CA PHE A 576 14.92 3.16 -12.62
C PHE A 576 14.48 2.55 -13.96
N TYR A 577 14.31 3.41 -14.96
CA TYR A 577 14.13 3.03 -16.36
C TYR A 577 15.34 3.51 -17.17
N VAL A 578 15.96 2.60 -17.92
CA VAL A 578 17.25 2.85 -18.59
C VAL A 578 17.19 2.64 -20.10
N SER A 579 17.96 3.46 -20.83
CA SER A 579 18.04 3.39 -22.29
C SER A 579 18.69 2.08 -22.80
N PRO A 580 18.41 1.65 -24.05
CA PRO A 580 19.02 0.47 -24.65
C PRO A 580 20.55 0.48 -24.69
N ARG A 581 21.20 1.64 -24.55
CA ARG A 581 22.65 1.78 -24.40
C ARG A 581 23.14 1.28 -23.05
N LEU A 582 22.51 1.73 -21.96
CA LEU A 582 22.90 1.40 -20.59
C LEU A 582 22.58 -0.07 -20.24
N ASN A 583 21.51 -0.62 -20.82
CA ASN A 583 21.15 -2.05 -20.76
C ASN A 583 22.22 -3.00 -21.38
N ARG A 584 23.16 -2.51 -22.21
CA ARG A 584 24.22 -3.37 -22.78
C ARG A 584 25.42 -3.57 -21.85
N ALA A 585 25.51 -2.80 -20.77
CA ALA A 585 26.55 -2.98 -19.76
C ALA A 585 26.19 -4.14 -18.81
N ARG A 586 27.15 -4.59 -18.00
CA ARG A 586 26.81 -5.34 -16.79
C ARG A 586 26.01 -4.39 -15.90
N ALA A 587 24.75 -4.73 -15.65
CA ALA A 587 23.90 -3.98 -14.76
C ALA A 587 24.32 -4.21 -13.30
N ASP A 588 24.46 -3.11 -12.58
CA ASP A 588 24.82 -3.03 -11.18
C ASP A 588 23.74 -2.13 -10.55
N TYR A 589 22.73 -2.73 -9.91
CA TYR A 589 21.61 -2.04 -9.27
C TYR A 589 21.26 -2.72 -7.95
N GLU A 590 20.95 -1.94 -6.92
CA GLU A 590 20.61 -2.40 -5.57
C GLU A 590 19.55 -1.45 -4.96
N HIS A 591 18.41 -1.96 -4.49
CA HIS A 591 17.60 -1.29 -3.47
C HIS A 591 18.27 -1.47 -2.10
N ILE A 592 18.22 -0.45 -1.25
CA ILE A 592 18.91 -0.45 0.04
C ILE A 592 17.88 -0.24 1.15
N HIS A 593 17.41 -1.36 1.72
CA HIS A 593 16.23 -1.42 2.58
C HIS A 593 16.39 -0.84 4.00
N VAL A 594 16.93 0.37 4.13
CA VAL A 594 17.21 1.02 5.42
C VAL A 594 15.96 1.46 6.15
N ASN A 595 14.90 1.81 5.43
CA ASN A 595 13.66 2.32 6.00
C ASN A 595 12.63 1.20 6.18
N THR A 596 12.47 0.26 5.25
CA THR A 596 11.45 -0.81 5.37
C THR A 596 11.81 -1.89 6.42
N TRP A 597 13.07 -2.00 6.84
CA TRP A 597 13.51 -3.01 7.82
C TRP A 597 13.39 -2.59 9.29
N VAL A 598 13.20 -1.30 9.57
CA VAL A 598 13.21 -0.69 10.92
C VAL A 598 11.80 -0.42 11.49
N THR A 599 11.70 0.08 12.73
CA THR A 599 10.40 0.52 13.30
C THR A 599 9.90 1.80 12.61
N THR A 600 8.67 2.22 12.90
CA THR A 600 8.14 3.53 12.46
C THR A 600 8.96 4.69 13.04
N ASP A 601 9.35 4.61 14.31
CA ASP A 601 10.12 5.67 14.99
C ASP A 601 11.60 5.73 14.53
N GLU A 602 12.13 4.64 13.98
CA GLU A 602 13.49 4.56 13.40
C GLU A 602 13.52 4.91 11.91
N GLN A 603 12.36 5.12 11.27
CA GLN A 603 12.24 5.35 9.84
C GLN A 603 12.52 6.83 9.50
N ALA A 604 13.40 7.07 8.52
CA ALA A 604 13.78 8.43 8.10
C ALA A 604 12.99 8.94 6.88
N SER A 605 12.43 8.02 6.10
CA SER A 605 11.39 8.28 5.10
C SER A 605 10.59 7.00 4.89
N ASP A 606 9.31 7.12 4.56
CA ASP A 606 8.44 6.02 4.16
C ASP A 606 8.99 5.15 2.99
N HIS A 607 9.92 5.67 2.18
CA HIS A 607 10.60 4.97 1.06
C HIS A 607 12.04 4.50 1.36
N ASP A 608 12.49 3.42 0.72
CA ASP A 608 13.88 2.97 0.67
C ASP A 608 14.63 3.60 -0.53
N PRO A 609 15.87 4.08 -0.35
CA PRO A 609 16.69 4.54 -1.47
C PRO A 609 17.20 3.38 -2.33
N SER A 610 17.48 3.68 -3.60
CA SER A 610 18.10 2.74 -4.55
C SER A 610 19.33 3.33 -5.22
N VAL A 611 20.31 2.51 -5.62
CA VAL A 611 21.56 2.96 -6.24
C VAL A 611 22.00 2.06 -7.40
N ALA A 612 22.36 2.71 -8.50
CA ALA A 612 22.87 2.11 -9.72
C ALA A 612 24.34 2.51 -9.98
N ARG A 613 25.08 1.69 -10.73
CA ARG A 613 26.37 2.08 -11.32
C ARG A 613 26.34 1.95 -12.84
N PHE A 614 26.62 3.05 -13.53
CA PHE A 614 26.53 3.15 -14.98
C PHE A 614 27.90 3.35 -15.65
N ASN A 615 28.02 2.81 -16.86
CA ASN A 615 29.13 3.07 -17.77
C ASN A 615 28.65 3.96 -18.93
N PHE A 616 28.89 5.26 -18.81
CA PHE A 616 28.60 6.27 -19.82
C PHE A 616 29.71 6.43 -20.87
N CYS A 617 30.85 5.72 -20.76
CA CYS A 617 31.92 5.83 -21.76
C CYS A 617 31.55 5.14 -23.10
N LYS A 618 30.73 4.10 -23.04
CA LYS A 618 30.41 3.15 -24.13
C LYS A 618 28.97 3.31 -24.59
#